data_AF-A0A166U2M4-F1
#
_entry.id   AF-A0A166U2M4-F1
#
_cell.length_a   1.000
_cell.length_b   1.000
_cell.length_c   1.000
_cell.angle_alpha   90.00
_cell.angle_beta   90.00
_cell.angle_gamma   90.00
#
_symmetry.space_group_name_H-M   'P 1'
#
loop_
_entity.id
_entity.type
_entity.pdbx_description
1 polymer ?
#
loop_
_entity_poly.entity_id
_entity_poly.type
_entity_poly.pdbx_seq_one_letter_code
_entity_poly.pdbx_strand_id
1 'polypeptide(L)'
;MSASADSSAPITWKFIRRTFTTQERTRDLLSPELERSLAQADFERAVHFLPGSHRYWPNALAIVFSTVAASYGNFRAKPRWPFARQCAIAGLAGFGGASLGLFLNLRAHVSFITSLENQQGFKQALANVSATMDGPTPHEAGVQGEDATPALYPRTSAPSANGSETAASSAVHSRWEDIRVANARKSKRSSSWDALREGHERSADVASADDAPFTADNDRAREQAQFDAMLDAERRKSQN
;
A
#
# COMPACT_ATOMS: atom_id res chain seq x y z
N MET A 1 -21.26 22.44 -15.17
CA MET A 1 -21.13 21.07 -14.65
C MET A 1 -19.65 20.72 -14.69
N SER A 2 -18.92 21.02 -13.63
CA SER A 2 -17.51 20.65 -13.53
C SER A 2 -17.45 19.19 -13.08
N ALA A 3 -16.98 18.32 -13.97
CA ALA A 3 -16.63 16.97 -13.59
C ALA A 3 -15.48 17.08 -12.57
N SER A 4 -15.78 16.85 -11.29
CA SER A 4 -14.77 16.60 -10.28
C SER A 4 -14.04 15.34 -10.71
N ALA A 5 -12.94 15.51 -11.47
CA ALA A 5 -12.06 14.41 -11.79
C ALA A 5 -11.63 13.80 -10.46
N ASP A 6 -11.97 12.53 -10.26
CA ASP A 6 -11.56 11.76 -9.09
C ASP A 6 -10.05 11.57 -9.21
N SER A 7 -9.30 12.60 -8.82
CA SER A 7 -7.85 12.73 -8.98
C SER A 7 -7.13 11.95 -7.89
N SER A 8 -7.59 10.73 -7.58
CA SER A 8 -6.80 9.78 -6.83
C SER A 8 -5.71 9.26 -7.77
N ALA A 9 -4.63 10.03 -7.91
CA ALA A 9 -3.46 9.56 -8.64
C ALA A 9 -3.08 8.18 -8.07
N PRO A 10 -2.88 7.17 -8.92
CA PRO A 10 -2.56 5.83 -8.43
C PRO A 10 -1.31 5.93 -7.56
N ILE A 11 -1.40 5.45 -6.32
CA ILE A 11 -0.28 5.44 -5.38
C ILE A 11 0.83 4.59 -6.00
N THR A 12 1.83 5.26 -6.58
CA THR A 12 2.89 4.58 -7.29
C THR A 12 3.91 4.02 -6.30
N TRP A 13 4.49 2.86 -6.63
CA TRP A 13 5.60 2.31 -5.83
C TRP A 13 6.77 3.30 -5.69
N LYS A 14 6.97 4.16 -6.71
CA LYS A 14 7.98 5.22 -6.69
C LYS A 14 7.73 6.24 -5.57
N PHE A 15 6.46 6.60 -5.32
CA PHE A 15 6.08 7.45 -4.20
C PHE A 15 6.49 6.82 -2.87
N ILE A 16 6.05 5.57 -2.62
CA ILE A 16 6.32 4.86 -1.37
C ILE A 16 7.82 4.78 -1.07
N ARG A 17 8.64 4.46 -2.08
CA ARG A 17 10.11 4.43 -1.92
C ARG A 17 10.71 5.81 -1.62
N ARG A 18 10.14 6.90 -2.11
CA ARG A 18 10.67 8.25 -1.89
C ARG A 18 10.25 8.80 -0.52
N THR A 19 9.08 8.42 -0.03
CA THR A 19 8.49 8.97 1.19
C THR A 19 8.89 8.19 2.44
N PHE A 20 8.88 6.86 2.39
CA PHE A 20 9.13 6.00 3.55
C PHE A 20 10.59 5.51 3.57
N THR A 21 11.52 6.44 3.80
CA THR A 21 12.96 6.14 3.79
C THR A 21 13.49 5.58 5.09
N THR A 22 12.93 6.01 6.22
CA THR A 22 13.35 5.61 7.57
C THR A 22 12.14 5.19 8.40
N GLN A 23 12.36 4.41 9.46
CA GLN A 23 11.28 4.00 10.37
C GLN A 23 10.65 5.19 11.08
N GLU A 24 11.46 6.14 11.56
CA GLU A 24 10.99 7.37 12.21
C GLU A 24 10.06 8.15 11.29
N ARG A 25 10.49 8.45 10.06
CA ARG A 25 9.67 9.14 9.07
C ARG A 25 8.39 8.36 8.74
N THR A 26 8.45 7.05 8.73
CA THR A 26 7.27 6.21 8.50
C THR A 26 6.29 6.28 9.67
N ARG A 27 6.79 6.26 10.91
CA ARG A 27 5.98 6.48 12.12
C ARG A 27 5.33 7.85 12.10
N ASP A 28 6.10 8.91 11.83
CA ASP A 28 5.61 10.29 11.82
C ASP A 28 4.49 10.49 10.80
N LEU A 29 4.64 9.91 9.60
CA LEU A 29 3.65 10.03 8.53
C LEU A 29 2.40 9.18 8.76
N LEU A 30 2.53 8.00 9.37
CA LEU A 30 1.41 7.08 9.58
C LEU A 30 0.71 7.27 10.94
N SER A 31 1.35 7.92 11.91
CA SER A 31 0.82 8.14 13.26
C SER A 31 -0.56 8.83 13.25
N PRO A 32 -0.80 9.90 12.46
CA PRO A 32 -2.13 10.52 12.39
C PRO A 32 -3.23 9.61 11.82
N GLU A 33 -2.85 8.57 11.08
CA GLU A 33 -3.79 7.64 10.45
C GLU A 33 -4.16 6.46 11.35
N LEU A 34 -3.37 6.21 12.40
CA LEU A 34 -3.64 5.21 13.44
C LEU A 34 -4.96 5.48 14.16
N GLU A 35 -5.25 6.75 14.44
CA GLU A 35 -6.50 7.17 15.09
C GLU A 35 -7.70 7.13 14.14
N ARG A 36 -7.47 7.10 12.82
CA ARG A 36 -8.52 7.30 11.80
C ARG A 36 -8.96 6.01 11.12
N SER A 37 -8.01 5.28 10.55
CA SER A 37 -8.31 4.19 9.61
C SER A 37 -7.38 2.98 9.72
N LEU A 38 -6.22 3.14 10.36
CA LEU A 38 -5.18 2.11 10.40
C LEU A 38 -5.19 1.36 11.73
N ALA A 39 -5.26 0.02 11.67
CA ALA A 39 -5.14 -0.81 12.87
C ALA A 39 -3.71 -0.72 13.46
N GLN A 40 -3.59 -0.74 14.79
CA GLN A 40 -2.28 -0.69 15.48
C GLN A 40 -1.31 -1.78 14.98
N ALA A 41 -1.81 -3.01 14.79
CA ALA A 41 -0.98 -4.12 14.32
C ALA A 41 -0.44 -3.89 12.89
N ASP A 42 -1.26 -3.29 12.02
CA ASP A 42 -0.88 -2.96 10.65
C ASP A 42 0.09 -1.78 10.59
N PHE A 43 -0.07 -0.80 11.49
CA PHE A 43 0.90 0.29 11.67
C PHE A 43 2.29 -0.24 11.99
N GLU A 44 2.43 -1.11 13.00
CA GLU A 44 3.74 -1.66 13.37
C GLU A 44 4.37 -2.48 12.23
N ARG A 45 3.56 -3.28 11.54
CA ARG A 45 4.03 -4.02 10.34
C ARG A 45 4.51 -3.07 9.26
N ALA A 46 3.77 -1.99 8.96
CA ALA A 46 4.13 -1.02 7.94
C ALA A 46 5.44 -0.29 8.28
N VAL A 47 5.59 0.11 9.55
CA VAL A 47 6.80 0.78 10.05
C VAL A 47 8.05 -0.08 9.90
N HIS A 48 7.93 -1.39 10.15
CA HIS A 48 9.03 -2.32 9.95
C HIS A 48 9.28 -2.65 8.47
N PHE A 49 8.20 -2.81 7.69
CA PHE A 49 8.30 -3.28 6.30
C PHE A 49 8.76 -2.18 5.34
N LEU A 50 8.13 -0.99 5.34
CA LEU A 50 8.32 0.05 4.32
C LEU A 50 9.77 0.53 4.16
N PRO A 51 10.53 0.84 5.23
CA PRO A 51 11.96 1.18 5.13
C PRO A 51 12.87 -0.06 5.04
N GLY A 52 12.32 -1.25 4.85
CA GLY A 52 13.05 -2.51 4.91
C GLY A 52 14.09 -2.72 3.80
N SER A 53 15.06 -3.60 4.07
CA SER A 53 16.20 -3.87 3.17
C SER A 53 15.81 -4.51 1.84
N HIS A 54 14.58 -5.02 1.70
CA HIS A 54 14.05 -5.61 0.47
C HIS A 54 14.10 -4.62 -0.73
N ARG A 55 14.14 -3.31 -0.44
CA ARG A 55 14.37 -2.24 -1.44
C ARG A 55 15.65 -2.39 -2.24
N TYR A 56 16.70 -2.99 -1.65
CA TYR A 56 18.03 -3.08 -2.23
C TYR A 56 18.30 -4.42 -2.93
N TRP A 57 17.40 -5.40 -2.80
CA TRP A 57 17.59 -6.74 -3.34
C TRP A 57 17.93 -6.80 -4.83
N PRO A 58 17.25 -6.04 -5.74
CA PRO A 58 17.63 -6.04 -7.16
C PRO A 58 19.10 -5.66 -7.38
N ASN A 59 19.57 -4.59 -6.73
CA ASN A 59 20.94 -4.12 -6.90
C ASN A 59 21.94 -5.07 -6.24
N ALA A 60 21.63 -5.54 -5.03
CA ALA A 60 22.49 -6.45 -4.28
C ALA A 60 22.70 -7.77 -5.05
N LEU A 61 21.63 -8.38 -5.54
CA LEU A 61 21.72 -9.63 -6.31
C LEU A 61 22.37 -9.40 -7.67
N ALA A 62 22.12 -8.28 -8.35
CA ALA A 62 22.82 -7.95 -9.60
C ALA A 62 24.34 -7.90 -9.41
N ILE A 63 24.81 -7.24 -8.35
CA ILE A 63 26.24 -7.15 -8.01
C ILE A 63 26.78 -8.55 -7.71
N VAL A 64 26.13 -9.31 -6.83
CA VAL A 64 26.58 -10.65 -6.43
C VAL A 64 26.71 -11.57 -7.64
N PHE A 65 25.68 -11.67 -8.49
CA PHE A 65 25.71 -12.55 -9.66
C PHE A 65 26.76 -12.11 -10.69
N SER A 66 26.89 -10.80 -10.93
CA SER A 66 27.91 -10.26 -11.84
C SER A 66 29.33 -10.56 -11.35
N THR A 67 29.61 -10.34 -10.07
CA THR A 67 30.91 -10.61 -9.46
C THR A 67 31.24 -12.11 -9.45
N VAL A 68 30.28 -12.97 -9.13
CA VAL A 68 30.47 -14.43 -9.17
C VAL A 68 30.78 -14.90 -10.60
N ALA A 69 30.05 -14.40 -11.59
CA ALA A 69 30.29 -14.76 -12.99
C ALA A 69 31.66 -14.28 -13.51
N ALA A 70 32.05 -13.03 -13.20
CA ALA A 70 33.34 -12.48 -13.58
C ALA A 70 34.51 -13.22 -12.90
N SER A 71 34.40 -13.47 -11.59
CA SER A 71 35.42 -14.19 -10.83
C SER A 71 35.58 -15.63 -11.31
N TYR A 72 34.49 -16.32 -11.65
CA TYR A 72 34.55 -17.65 -12.26
C TYR A 72 35.34 -17.66 -13.57
N GLY A 73 35.05 -16.72 -14.48
CA GLY A 73 35.77 -16.58 -15.74
C GLY A 73 37.26 -16.28 -15.59
N ASN A 74 37.63 -15.61 -14.48
CA ASN A 74 39.01 -15.23 -14.21
C ASN A 74 39.83 -16.32 -13.51
N PHE A 75 39.24 -17.04 -12.55
CA PHE A 75 39.94 -18.00 -11.68
C PHE A 75 39.74 -19.47 -12.03
N ARG A 76 38.60 -19.84 -12.63
CA ARG A 76 38.23 -21.26 -12.84
C ARG A 76 38.21 -21.69 -14.31
N ALA A 77 37.89 -20.78 -15.23
CA ALA A 77 37.83 -21.13 -16.65
C ALA A 77 39.23 -21.44 -17.23
N LYS A 78 39.35 -22.58 -17.92
CA LYS A 78 40.54 -22.97 -18.69
C LYS A 78 40.12 -23.24 -20.14
N PRO A 79 40.62 -22.47 -21.14
CA PRO A 79 41.46 -21.27 -21.00
C PRO A 79 40.73 -20.08 -20.34
N ARG A 80 41.48 -19.12 -19.79
CA ARG A 80 40.91 -17.88 -19.21
C ARG A 80 40.11 -17.15 -20.29
N TRP A 81 38.92 -16.68 -19.93
CA TRP A 81 38.08 -15.98 -20.89
C TRP A 81 38.65 -14.60 -21.23
N PRO A 82 38.56 -14.13 -22.49
CA PRO A 82 38.94 -12.77 -22.84
C PRO A 82 38.02 -11.76 -22.13
N PHE A 83 38.53 -10.56 -21.86
CA PHE A 83 37.83 -9.52 -21.10
C PHE A 83 36.42 -9.22 -21.64
N ALA A 84 36.26 -9.12 -22.97
CA ALA A 84 34.97 -8.88 -23.60
C ALA A 84 33.92 -9.96 -23.25
N ARG A 85 34.33 -11.24 -23.24
CA ARG A 85 33.46 -12.37 -22.85
C ARG A 85 33.12 -12.32 -21.37
N GLN A 86 34.06 -11.93 -20.50
CA GLN A 86 33.79 -11.76 -19.07
C GLN A 86 32.77 -10.64 -18.84
N CYS A 87 32.92 -9.49 -19.48
CA CYS A 87 31.96 -8.38 -19.38
C CYS A 87 30.56 -8.79 -19.88
N ALA A 88 30.47 -9.49 -21.00
CA ALA A 88 29.19 -9.96 -21.53
C ALA A 88 28.49 -10.94 -20.57
N ILE A 89 29.20 -11.95 -20.07
CA ILE A 89 28.64 -12.94 -19.15
C ILE A 89 28.30 -12.31 -17.79
N ALA A 90 29.16 -11.44 -17.26
CA ALA A 90 28.91 -10.72 -16.02
C ALA A 90 27.69 -9.78 -16.15
N GLY A 91 27.54 -9.10 -17.29
CA GLY A 91 26.37 -8.27 -17.58
C GLY A 91 25.08 -9.10 -17.63
N LEU A 92 25.07 -10.24 -18.32
CA LEU A 92 23.93 -11.16 -18.37
C LEU A 92 23.60 -11.73 -16.98
N ALA A 93 24.60 -12.15 -16.22
CA ALA A 93 24.41 -12.64 -14.86
C ALA A 93 23.87 -11.54 -13.93
N GLY A 94 24.40 -10.31 -14.04
CA GLY A 94 23.92 -9.16 -13.28
C GLY A 94 22.47 -8.81 -13.61
N PHE A 95 22.10 -8.84 -14.90
CA PHE A 95 20.70 -8.67 -15.31
C PHE A 95 19.80 -9.76 -14.71
N GLY A 96 20.20 -11.03 -14.80
CA GLY A 96 19.45 -12.13 -14.16
C GLY A 96 19.30 -11.97 -12.65
N GLY A 97 20.36 -11.54 -11.97
CA GLY A 97 20.32 -11.20 -10.53
C GLY A 97 19.36 -10.05 -10.23
N ALA A 98 19.36 -9.00 -11.05
CA ALA A 98 18.43 -7.87 -10.91
C ALA A 98 16.97 -8.31 -11.08
N SER A 99 16.68 -9.11 -12.12
CA SER A 99 15.33 -9.64 -12.38
C SER A 99 14.84 -10.52 -11.23
N LEU A 100 15.68 -11.42 -10.70
CA LEU A 100 15.34 -12.21 -9.53
C LEU A 100 15.08 -11.34 -8.30
N GLY A 101 15.92 -10.32 -8.06
CA GLY A 101 15.72 -9.39 -6.95
C GLY A 101 14.45 -8.56 -7.08
N LEU A 102 14.04 -8.19 -8.30
CA LEU A 102 12.74 -7.55 -8.55
C LEU A 102 11.58 -8.50 -8.22
N PHE A 103 11.67 -9.76 -8.63
CA PHE A 103 10.66 -10.78 -8.32
C PHE A 103 10.53 -11.00 -6.81
N LEU A 104 11.64 -11.16 -6.10
CA LEU A 104 11.64 -11.30 -4.64
C LEU A 104 11.09 -10.06 -3.95
N ASN A 105 11.45 -8.87 -4.43
CA ASN A 105 10.90 -7.62 -3.93
C ASN A 105 9.38 -7.58 -4.10
N LEU A 106 8.86 -7.93 -5.29
CA LEU A 106 7.43 -7.97 -5.55
C LEU A 106 6.71 -8.99 -4.66
N ARG A 107 7.28 -10.19 -4.50
CA ARG A 107 6.77 -11.22 -3.60
C ARG A 107 6.69 -10.73 -2.15
N ALA A 108 7.70 -10.01 -1.68
CA ALA A 108 7.70 -9.43 -0.32
C ALA A 108 6.57 -8.42 -0.14
N HIS A 109 6.28 -7.59 -1.16
CA HIS A 109 5.16 -6.65 -1.14
C HIS A 109 3.81 -7.33 -1.12
N VAL A 110 3.62 -8.34 -1.97
CA VAL A 110 2.38 -9.13 -2.00
C VAL A 110 2.18 -9.75 -0.62
N SER A 111 3.21 -10.40 -0.06
CA SER A 111 3.16 -11.01 1.27
C SER A 111 2.82 -10.01 2.38
N PHE A 112 3.34 -8.78 2.30
CA PHE A 112 3.03 -7.71 3.24
C PHE A 112 1.58 -7.27 3.11
N ILE A 113 1.10 -6.98 1.91
CA ILE A 113 -0.30 -6.55 1.70
C ILE A 113 -1.26 -7.64 2.16
N THR A 114 -0.96 -8.91 1.88
CA THR A 114 -1.79 -10.03 2.32
C THR A 114 -1.75 -10.27 3.83
N SER A 115 -0.72 -9.79 4.54
CA SER A 115 -0.63 -9.94 6.00
C SER A 115 -1.31 -8.82 6.77
N LEU A 116 -1.72 -7.73 6.11
CA LEU A 116 -2.48 -6.65 6.74
C LEU A 116 -3.91 -7.10 7.07
N GLU A 117 -4.35 -6.78 8.28
CA GLU A 117 -5.71 -7.08 8.75
C GLU A 117 -6.74 -6.16 8.07
N ASN A 118 -6.41 -4.88 7.92
CA ASN A 118 -7.25 -3.88 7.26
C ASN A 118 -6.55 -3.25 6.06
N GLN A 119 -6.50 -4.00 4.95
CA GLN A 119 -5.92 -3.53 3.68
C GLN A 119 -6.57 -2.25 3.15
N GLN A 120 -7.88 -2.07 3.36
CA GLN A 120 -8.58 -0.86 2.91
C GLN A 120 -8.18 0.36 3.75
N GLY A 121 -8.11 0.21 5.07
CA GLY A 121 -7.61 1.24 5.98
C GLY A 121 -6.19 1.67 5.64
N PHE A 122 -5.29 0.71 5.35
CA PHE A 122 -3.93 1.03 4.92
C PHE A 122 -3.87 1.80 3.59
N LYS A 123 -4.68 1.41 2.59
CA LYS A 123 -4.77 2.16 1.32
C LYS A 123 -5.28 3.59 1.53
N GLN A 124 -6.27 3.77 2.40
CA GLN A 124 -6.81 5.08 2.73
C GLN A 124 -5.78 5.95 3.48
N ALA A 125 -5.06 5.37 4.43
CA ALA A 125 -3.96 6.02 5.13
C ALA A 125 -2.88 6.52 4.14
N LEU A 126 -2.46 5.68 3.19
CA LEU A 126 -1.51 6.08 2.16
C LEU A 126 -2.04 7.20 1.24
N ALA A 127 -3.34 7.17 0.91
CA ALA A 127 -3.96 8.22 0.12
C ALA A 127 -3.99 9.57 0.87
N ASN A 128 -4.30 9.55 2.17
CA ASN A 128 -4.27 10.72 3.04
C ASN A 128 -2.85 11.30 3.17
N VAL A 129 -1.84 10.43 3.32
CA VAL A 129 -0.42 10.83 3.35
C VAL A 129 0.01 11.42 2.01
N SER A 130 -0.37 10.84 0.88
CA SER A 130 -0.07 11.43 -0.44
C SER A 130 -0.75 12.79 -0.62
N ALA A 131 -2.02 12.92 -0.22
CA ALA A 131 -2.74 14.18 -0.30
C ALA A 131 -2.10 15.27 0.59
N THR A 132 -1.51 14.88 1.72
CA THR A 132 -0.80 15.81 2.60
C THR A 132 0.54 16.25 2.00
N MET A 133 1.23 15.39 1.25
CA MET A 133 2.49 15.73 0.58
C MET A 133 2.32 16.51 -0.72
N ASP A 134 1.25 16.23 -1.47
CA ASP A 134 0.93 16.95 -2.71
C ASP A 134 0.20 18.27 -2.44
N GLY A 135 -0.33 18.44 -1.22
CA GLY A 135 -0.93 19.68 -0.77
C GLY A 135 0.08 20.83 -0.72
N PRO A 136 -0.33 22.07 -0.99
CA PRO A 136 0.52 23.23 -0.80
C PRO A 136 0.95 23.26 0.67
N THR A 137 2.24 23.04 0.91
CA THR A 137 2.82 23.02 2.25
C THR A 137 2.39 24.29 2.99
N PRO A 138 1.64 24.19 4.11
CA PRO A 138 1.12 25.36 4.83
C PRO A 138 2.21 26.34 5.29
N HIS A 139 3.48 25.93 5.27
CA HIS A 139 4.62 26.76 5.60
C HIS A 139 4.96 27.85 4.58
N GLU A 140 4.39 27.85 3.37
CA GLU A 140 4.55 28.98 2.42
C GLU A 140 3.34 29.93 2.37
N ALA A 141 2.21 29.57 3.00
CA ALA A 141 1.01 30.42 2.99
C ALA A 141 1.01 31.51 4.09
N GLY A 142 2.06 31.60 4.91
CA GLY A 142 2.08 32.46 6.11
C GLY A 142 3.29 33.39 6.27
N VAL A 143 4.20 33.47 5.29
CA VAL A 143 5.27 34.49 5.29
C VAL A 143 5.01 35.48 4.15
N GLN A 144 3.82 36.07 4.13
CA GLN A 144 3.68 37.43 3.61
C GLN A 144 4.08 38.36 4.74
N GLY A 145 5.13 39.14 4.50
CA GLY A 145 5.85 39.92 5.49
C GLY A 145 4.96 40.83 6.34
N GLU A 146 5.03 40.62 7.65
CA GLU A 146 4.83 41.67 8.63
C GLU A 146 6.13 42.51 8.72
N ASP A 147 6.47 43.21 7.64
CA ASP A 147 7.26 44.45 7.73
C ASP A 147 6.27 45.57 8.12
N ALA A 148 5.79 45.53 9.36
CA ALA A 148 5.03 46.61 9.96
C ALA A 148 5.53 46.82 11.39
N THR A 149 6.56 47.67 11.48
CA THR A 149 6.83 48.69 12.51
C THR A 149 6.26 48.45 13.93
N PRO A 150 7.11 48.43 14.99
CA PRO A 150 6.63 48.35 16.36
C PRO A 150 6.05 49.69 16.81
N ALA A 151 4.73 49.86 16.67
CA ALA A 151 4.01 50.92 17.36
C ALA A 151 3.60 50.41 18.75
N LEU A 152 4.27 50.93 19.78
CA LEU A 152 3.78 50.95 21.16
C LEU A 152 2.30 51.40 21.18
N TYR A 153 1.42 50.68 21.87
CA TYR A 153 0.60 51.14 23.01
C TYR A 153 -0.42 50.04 23.44
N PRO A 154 -0.86 50.03 24.71
CA PRO A 154 -1.65 48.95 25.30
C PRO A 154 -3.16 49.29 25.36
N ARG A 155 -4.04 48.28 25.31
CA ARG A 155 -5.37 48.41 25.93
C ARG A 155 -6.02 47.08 26.29
N THR A 156 -5.95 46.77 27.58
CA THR A 156 -6.86 45.85 28.26
C THR A 156 -8.22 46.53 28.40
N SER A 157 -9.30 45.90 27.92
CA SER A 157 -10.68 46.18 28.34
C SER A 157 -11.51 44.91 28.13
N ALA A 158 -12.05 44.40 29.22
CA ALA A 158 -12.84 43.18 29.30
C ALA A 158 -14.34 43.44 28.96
N PRO A 159 -15.26 42.51 29.26
CA PRO A 159 -16.20 41.92 28.31
C PRO A 159 -17.56 42.65 28.26
N SER A 160 -18.29 42.52 27.15
CA SER A 160 -19.69 42.95 27.08
C SER A 160 -20.58 41.80 26.62
N ALA A 161 -21.42 41.36 27.55
CA ALA A 161 -22.58 40.52 27.27
C ALA A 161 -23.68 41.37 26.63
N ASN A 162 -24.33 40.87 25.59
CA ASN A 162 -25.78 40.92 25.43
C ASN A 162 -26.19 40.08 24.22
N GLY A 163 -27.07 39.11 24.48
CA GLY A 163 -27.78 38.40 23.44
C GLY A 163 -28.87 39.26 22.82
N SER A 164 -29.25 38.90 21.59
CA SER A 164 -30.61 38.99 21.06
C SER A 164 -30.65 38.17 19.78
N GLU A 165 -31.53 37.16 19.78
CA GLU A 165 -31.95 36.39 18.63
C GLU A 165 -32.48 37.29 17.51
N THR A 166 -32.04 37.03 16.28
CA THR A 166 -32.90 37.19 15.11
C THR A 166 -32.69 35.98 14.20
N ALA A 167 -33.79 35.26 14.01
CA ALA A 167 -33.91 34.08 13.18
C ALA A 167 -33.48 34.35 11.73
N ALA A 168 -32.46 33.61 11.29
CA ALA A 168 -32.29 33.19 9.91
C ALA A 168 -31.61 31.82 9.97
N SER A 169 -32.42 30.75 10.02
CA SER A 169 -31.95 29.38 9.92
C SER A 169 -31.49 29.10 8.49
N SER A 170 -30.33 29.63 8.13
CA SER A 170 -29.49 29.04 7.09
C SER A 170 -29.01 27.72 7.68
N ALA A 171 -29.80 26.66 7.48
CA ALA A 171 -29.47 25.33 7.94
C ALA A 171 -28.04 25.02 7.50
N VAL A 172 -27.12 24.98 8.47
CA VAL A 172 -25.78 24.46 8.31
C VAL A 172 -25.99 23.04 7.83
N HIS A 173 -25.80 22.84 6.52
CA HIS A 173 -26.00 21.57 5.85
C HIS A 173 -25.13 20.55 6.56
N SER A 174 -25.75 19.76 7.44
CA SER A 174 -25.04 18.86 8.32
C SER A 174 -24.30 17.88 7.43
N ARG A 175 -23.01 17.67 7.68
CA ARG A 175 -22.18 16.69 6.97
C ARG A 175 -22.84 15.30 6.93
N TRP A 176 -23.69 15.00 7.92
CA TRP A 176 -24.52 13.80 7.97
C TRP A 176 -25.62 13.77 6.91
N GLU A 177 -26.21 14.91 6.58
CA GLU A 177 -27.21 15.05 5.52
C GLU A 177 -26.59 14.82 4.15
N ASP A 178 -25.37 15.33 3.91
CA ASP A 178 -24.61 15.02 2.70
C ASP A 178 -24.29 13.52 2.57
N ILE A 179 -23.93 12.85 3.67
CA ILE A 179 -23.69 11.40 3.69
C ILE A 179 -24.99 10.63 3.38
N ARG A 180 -26.13 11.06 3.93
CA ARG A 180 -27.43 10.44 3.67
C ARG A 180 -27.84 10.58 2.20
N VAL A 181 -27.69 11.78 1.62
CA VAL A 181 -27.99 12.03 0.21
C VAL A 181 -27.02 11.26 -0.71
N ALA A 182 -25.73 11.18 -0.38
CA ALA A 182 -24.74 10.42 -1.13
C ALA A 182 -25.01 8.91 -1.11
N ASN A 183 -25.37 8.34 0.05
CA ASN A 183 -25.72 6.92 0.17
C ASN A 183 -27.03 6.58 -0.55
N ALA A 184 -28.04 7.45 -0.50
CA ALA A 184 -29.30 7.27 -1.23
C ALA A 184 -29.11 7.31 -2.77
N ARG A 185 -28.08 8.02 -3.27
CA ARG A 185 -27.70 7.99 -4.69
C ARG A 185 -26.91 6.73 -5.04
N LYS A 186 -26.04 6.23 -4.15
CA LYS A 186 -25.28 4.99 -4.35
C LYS A 186 -26.16 3.73 -4.29
N SER A 187 -27.21 3.70 -3.47
CA SER A 187 -28.11 2.54 -3.37
C SER A 187 -28.93 2.24 -4.63
N LYS A 188 -28.99 3.18 -5.60
CA LYS A 188 -29.60 2.94 -6.92
C LYS A 188 -28.65 2.31 -7.94
N ARG A 189 -27.34 2.28 -7.67
CA ARG A 189 -26.38 1.46 -8.43
C ARG A 189 -26.31 0.11 -7.73
N SER A 190 -26.51 -0.98 -8.47
CA SER A 190 -26.43 -2.37 -8.00
C SER A 190 -25.35 -2.50 -6.92
N SER A 191 -25.74 -2.94 -5.72
CA SER A 191 -24.84 -3.05 -4.58
C SER A 191 -23.60 -3.84 -4.99
N SER A 192 -22.41 -3.43 -4.52
CA SER A 192 -21.18 -4.21 -4.74
C SER A 192 -21.33 -5.67 -4.27
N TRP A 193 -22.26 -5.91 -3.33
CA TRP A 193 -22.66 -7.25 -2.90
C TRP A 193 -23.51 -8.01 -3.91
N ASP A 194 -24.39 -7.33 -4.65
CA ASP A 194 -25.15 -7.96 -5.73
C ASP A 194 -24.25 -8.30 -6.92
N ALA A 195 -23.26 -7.47 -7.24
CA ALA A 195 -22.29 -7.78 -8.28
C ALA A 195 -21.45 -9.04 -7.97
N LEU A 196 -21.13 -9.26 -6.69
CA LEU A 196 -20.44 -10.47 -6.23
C LEU A 196 -21.33 -11.71 -6.31
N ARG A 197 -22.61 -11.58 -5.95
CA ARG A 197 -23.59 -12.68 -6.03
C ARG A 197 -23.86 -13.05 -7.48
N GLU A 198 -24.09 -12.05 -8.34
CA GLU A 198 -24.31 -12.24 -9.77
C GLU A 198 -23.10 -12.87 -10.46
N GLY A 199 -21.88 -12.51 -10.05
CA GLY A 199 -20.66 -13.16 -10.53
C GLY A 199 -20.58 -14.65 -10.15
N HIS A 200 -21.00 -15.00 -8.93
CA HIS A 200 -21.05 -16.38 -8.46
C HIS A 200 -22.13 -17.20 -9.19
N GLU A 201 -23.31 -16.62 -9.40
CA GLU A 201 -24.41 -17.25 -10.13
C GLU A 201 -24.00 -17.53 -11.58
N ARG A 202 -23.42 -16.54 -12.28
CA ARG A 202 -22.91 -16.75 -13.66
C ARG A 202 -21.78 -17.77 -13.75
N SER A 203 -20.92 -17.86 -12.74
CA SER A 203 -19.82 -18.83 -12.73
C SER A 203 -20.31 -20.26 -12.46
N ALA A 204 -21.40 -20.41 -11.71
CA ALA A 204 -22.02 -21.71 -11.45
C ALA A 204 -22.74 -22.27 -12.69
N ASP A 205 -23.40 -21.41 -13.47
CA ASP A 205 -24.13 -21.83 -14.67
C ASP A 205 -23.21 -22.24 -15.82
N VAL A 206 -22.02 -21.63 -15.95
CA VAL A 206 -21.02 -22.00 -16.99
C VAL A 206 -20.30 -23.31 -16.66
N ALA A 207 -20.24 -23.71 -15.38
CA ALA A 207 -19.61 -24.97 -14.96
C ALA A 207 -20.48 -26.22 -15.24
N SER A 208 -21.72 -26.05 -15.71
CA SER A 208 -22.67 -27.16 -15.90
C SER A 208 -22.89 -27.57 -17.36
N ALA A 209 -22.21 -26.94 -18.31
CA ALA A 209 -22.32 -27.28 -19.73
C ALA A 209 -20.94 -27.43 -20.37
N ASP A 210 -20.59 -28.67 -20.69
CA ASP A 210 -19.49 -29.08 -21.57
C ASP A 210 -18.05 -28.85 -21.07
N ASP A 211 -17.50 -29.82 -20.33
CA ASP A 211 -16.29 -30.60 -20.70
C ASP A 211 -15.53 -31.21 -19.49
N ALA A 212 -15.35 -32.54 -19.54
CA ALA A 212 -14.31 -33.38 -18.92
C ALA A 212 -13.99 -33.28 -17.38
N PRO A 213 -14.37 -34.26 -16.55
CA PRO A 213 -14.28 -34.20 -15.09
C PRO A 213 -12.98 -34.77 -14.47
N PHE A 214 -11.79 -34.63 -15.09
CA PHE A 214 -10.59 -35.36 -14.61
C PHE A 214 -9.52 -34.53 -13.89
N THR A 215 -9.57 -33.19 -13.92
CA THR A 215 -8.52 -32.35 -13.32
C THR A 215 -8.95 -31.66 -12.02
N ALA A 216 -10.20 -31.17 -11.94
CA ALA A 216 -10.68 -30.47 -10.73
C ALA A 216 -10.81 -31.38 -9.50
N ASP A 217 -11.21 -32.64 -9.68
CA ASP A 217 -11.30 -33.60 -8.57
C ASP A 217 -9.93 -34.01 -8.02
N ASN A 218 -8.90 -34.02 -8.88
CA ASN A 218 -7.53 -34.33 -8.46
C ASN A 218 -6.92 -33.21 -7.60
N ASP A 219 -7.21 -31.94 -7.91
CA ASP A 219 -6.72 -30.81 -7.12
C ASP A 219 -7.41 -30.79 -5.75
N ARG A 220 -8.72 -31.02 -5.69
CA ARG A 220 -9.47 -31.10 -4.42
C ARG A 220 -9.02 -32.27 -3.55
N ALA A 221 -8.80 -33.45 -4.14
CA ALA A 221 -8.29 -34.62 -3.42
C ALA A 221 -6.89 -34.38 -2.84
N ARG A 222 -6.04 -33.64 -3.57
CA ARG A 222 -4.68 -33.31 -3.12
C ARG A 222 -4.66 -32.27 -2.00
N GLU A 223 -5.56 -31.28 -2.05
CA GLU A 223 -5.75 -30.31 -0.97
C GLU A 223 -6.30 -30.98 0.30
N GLN A 224 -7.26 -31.90 0.17
CA GLN A 224 -7.80 -32.68 1.27
C GLN A 224 -6.71 -33.51 1.98
N ALA A 225 -5.87 -34.19 1.19
CA ALA A 225 -4.77 -34.99 1.72
C ALA A 225 -3.71 -34.16 2.46
N GLN A 226 -3.44 -32.92 2.01
CA GLN A 226 -2.54 -32.01 2.73
C GLN A 226 -3.13 -31.55 4.06
N PHE A 227 -4.43 -31.29 4.10
CA PHE A 227 -5.12 -30.88 5.32
C PHE A 227 -5.12 -32.00 6.37
N ASP A 228 -5.42 -33.23 5.96
CA ASP A 228 -5.39 -34.40 6.84
C ASP A 228 -3.97 -34.67 7.37
N ALA A 229 -2.95 -34.57 6.52
CA ALA A 229 -1.56 -34.72 6.92
C ALA A 229 -1.12 -33.67 7.97
N MET A 230 -1.66 -32.45 7.88
CA MET A 230 -1.39 -31.38 8.85
C MET A 230 -2.05 -31.68 10.21
N LEU A 231 -3.31 -32.13 10.21
CA LEU A 231 -4.03 -32.50 11.43
C LEU A 231 -3.41 -33.70 12.15
N ASP A 232 -2.94 -34.70 11.41
CA ASP A 232 -2.25 -35.86 11.99
C ASP A 232 -0.88 -35.47 12.58
N ALA A 233 -0.16 -34.53 11.96
CA ALA A 233 1.07 -33.98 12.51
C ALA A 233 0.81 -33.21 13.81
N GLU A 234 -0.33 -32.52 13.93
CA GLU A 234 -0.73 -31.83 15.16
C GLU A 234 -1.15 -32.81 16.26
N ARG A 235 -1.92 -33.87 15.93
CA ARG A 235 -2.26 -34.95 16.88
C ARG A 235 -1.03 -35.71 17.40
N ARG A 236 0.00 -35.89 16.56
CA ARG A 236 1.27 -36.50 17.02
C ARG A 236 2.05 -35.59 17.97
N LYS A 237 1.97 -34.28 17.79
CA LYS A 237 2.64 -33.31 18.69
C LYS A 237 1.95 -33.20 20.05
N SER A 238 0.67 -33.52 20.17
CA SER A 238 -0.04 -33.49 21.45
C SER A 238 0.08 -34.78 22.27
N GLN A 239 0.59 -35.86 21.68
CA GLN A 239 0.81 -37.15 22.35
C GLN A 239 2.24 -37.33 22.88
N ASN A 240 3.16 -36.44 22.53
CA ASN A 240 4.52 -36.36 23.08
C ASN A 240 4.62 -35.21 24.07
#